data_AF-A0A9Q0WBF2-F1
#
_entry.id   AF-A0A9Q0WBF2-F1
#
_cell.length_a   1.000
_cell.length_b   1.000
_cell.length_c   1.000
_cell.angle_alpha   90.00
_cell.angle_beta   90.00
_cell.angle_gamma   90.00
#
_symmetry.space_group_name_H-M   'P 1'
#
loop_
_entity.id
_entity.type
_entity.pdbx_description
1 polymer ?
#
loop_
_entity_poly.entity_id
_entity_poly.type
_entity_poly.pdbx_seq_one_letter_code
_entity_poly.pdbx_strand_id
1 'polypeptide(L)' 'MAGLGKTAMAKKICELATEKKHFDATLWVCASNDFNKRRILGEMLQKIDEHTGGLSNLDAILKKLQQRLENKT' A
#
# COMPACT_ATOMS: atom_id res chain seq x y z
N MET A 1 -0.24 15.56 -19.80
CA MET A 1 0.49 14.55 -20.58
C MET A 1 0.57 13.23 -19.83
N ALA A 2 0.05 12.17 -20.45
CA ALA A 2 0.39 10.79 -20.07
C ALA A 2 1.86 10.49 -20.47
N GLY A 3 2.49 9.48 -19.86
CA GLY A 3 3.79 8.98 -20.34
C GLY A 3 5.05 9.75 -19.95
N LEU A 4 4.97 10.90 -19.26
CA LEU A 4 6.15 11.68 -18.82
C LEU A 4 7.05 11.01 -17.74
N GLY A 5 6.78 9.75 -17.37
CA GLY A 5 7.62 9.05 -16.39
C GLY A 5 7.36 9.37 -14.91
N LYS A 6 6.25 10.04 -14.57
CA LYS A 6 5.86 10.35 -13.17
C LYS A 6 5.95 9.13 -12.24
N THR A 7 5.30 8.03 -12.63
CA THR A 7 5.29 6.77 -11.87
C THR A 7 6.66 6.10 -11.85
N ALA A 8 7.44 6.21 -12.94
CA ALA A 8 8.78 5.64 -13.00
C ALA A 8 9.74 6.33 -12.02
N MET A 9 9.67 7.67 -11.92
CA MET A 9 10.47 8.43 -10.96
C MET A 9 10.06 8.12 -9.51
N ALA A 10 8.76 8.13 -9.22
CA ALA A 10 8.25 7.79 -7.88
C ALA A 10 8.63 6.36 -7.45
N LYS A 11 8.62 5.39 -8.39
CA LYS A 11 9.03 4.02 -8.12
C LYS A 11 10.50 3.93 -7.68
N LYS A 12 11.41 4.62 -8.38
CA LYS A 12 12.83 4.64 -8.00
C LYS A 12 13.07 5.25 -6.62
N ILE A 13 12.34 6.32 -6.28
CA ILE A 13 12.42 6.95 -4.95
C ILE A 13 11.91 6.00 -3.86
N CYS A 14 10.80 5.31 -4.13
CA CYS A 14 10.21 4.33 -3.23
C CYS A 14 11.16 3.13 -2.97
N GLU A 15 11.81 2.61 -4.01
CA GLU A 15 12.83 1.56 -3.91
C GLU A 15 14.01 2.02 -3.05
N LEU A 16 14.56 3.21 -3.32
CA LEU A 16 15.63 3.81 -2.52
C LEU A 16 15.23 4.03 -1.06
N ALA A 17 14.00 4.49 -0.81
CA ALA A 17 13.50 4.70 0.55
C ALA A 17 13.36 3.38 1.31
N THR A 18 12.98 2.31 0.62
CA THR A 18 12.90 0.96 1.19
C THR A 18 14.29 0.41 1.49
N GLU A 19 15.24 0.51 0.54
CA GLU A 19 16.62 0.04 0.71
C GLU A 19 17.33 0.77 1.87
N LYS A 20 17.16 2.08 1.94
CA LYS A 20 17.75 2.92 3.01
C LYS A 20 16.99 2.83 4.33
N LYS A 21 15.89 2.07 4.38
CA LYS A 21 15.00 1.93 5.55
C LYS A 21 14.61 3.30 6.13
N HIS A 22 14.23 4.23 5.25
CA HIS A 22 13.81 5.56 5.65
C HIS A 22 12.46 5.56 6.39
N PHE A 23 11.65 4.53 6.19
CA PHE A 23 10.34 4.35 6.81
C PHE A 23 10.20 2.92 7.33
N ASP A 24 9.43 2.74 8.39
CA ASP A 24 9.14 1.40 8.95
C ASP A 24 8.30 0.53 8.01
N ALA A 25 7.49 1.16 7.15
CA ALA A 25 6.80 0.51 6.05
C ALA A 25 6.69 1.42 4.83
N THR A 26 6.87 0.82 3.66
CA THR A 26 6.63 1.47 2.39
C THR A 26 5.64 0.64 1.58
N LEU A 27 4.51 1.23 1.20
CA LEU A 27 3.43 0.56 0.48
C LEU A 27 3.23 1.18 -0.90
N TRP A 28 3.31 0.33 -1.93
CA TRP A 28 3.07 0.75 -3.31
C TRP A 28 1.78 0.14 -3.84
N VAL A 29 0.72 0.93 -3.99
CA VAL A 29 -0.58 0.46 -4.49
C VAL A 29 -1.09 1.34 -5.62
N CYS A 30 -1.96 0.80 -6.47
CA CYS A 30 -2.50 1.52 -7.62
C CYS A 30 -3.93 1.99 -7.34
N ALA A 31 -4.17 3.29 -7.49
CA ALA A 31 -5.50 3.87 -7.53
C ALA A 31 -5.79 4.37 -8.95
N SER A 32 -6.93 3.95 -9.51
CA SER A 32 -7.41 4.34 -10.84
C SER A 32 -8.76 5.07 -10.72
N ASN A 33 -9.27 5.58 -11.84
CA ASN A 33 -10.60 6.24 -11.89
C ASN A 33 -11.74 5.30 -11.45
N ASP A 34 -11.64 4.01 -11.78
CA ASP A 34 -12.52 2.95 -11.24
C ASP A 34 -12.16 2.58 -9.80
N PHE A 35 -12.05 3.59 -8.95
CA PHE A 35 -11.57 3.49 -7.58
C PHE A 35 -12.45 2.56 -6.75
N ASN A 36 -11.81 1.61 -6.06
CA ASN A 36 -12.49 0.71 -5.14
C ASN A 36 -11.73 0.64 -3.82
N LYS A 37 -12.34 1.20 -2.75
CA LYS A 37 -11.76 1.25 -1.39
C LYS A 37 -11.36 -0.14 -0.90
N ARG A 38 -12.22 -1.13 -1.08
CA ARG A 38 -11.98 -2.49 -0.61
C ARG A 38 -10.78 -3.10 -1.33
N ARG A 39 -10.68 -2.92 -2.65
CA ARG A 39 -9.54 -3.42 -3.45
C ARG A 39 -8.24 -2.78 -2.97
N ILE A 40 -8.19 -1.46 -2.88
CA ILE A 40 -6.97 -0.72 -2.53
C ILE A 40 -6.51 -1.04 -1.11
N LEU A 41 -7.42 -1.01 -0.13
CA LEU A 41 -7.08 -1.32 1.26
C LEU A 41 -6.74 -2.80 1.44
N GLY A 42 -7.37 -3.69 0.66
CA GLY A 42 -7.03 -5.11 0.60
C GLY A 42 -5.62 -5.33 0.07
N GLU A 43 -5.24 -4.67 -1.04
CA GLU A 43 -3.89 -4.70 -1.59
C GLU A 43 -2.85 -4.16 -0.59
N MET A 44 -3.16 -3.04 0.09
CA MET A 44 -2.30 -2.49 1.15
C MET A 44 -2.10 -3.52 2.27
N LEU A 45 -3.18 -4.16 2.73
CA LEU A 45 -3.12 -5.14 3.81
C LEU A 45 -2.32 -6.38 3.42
N GLN A 46 -2.52 -6.91 2.21
CA GLN A 46 -1.76 -8.05 1.68
C GLN A 46 -0.26 -7.76 1.58
N LYS A 47 0.12 -6.53 1.25
CA LYS A 47 1.53 -6.11 1.21
C LYS A 47 2.18 -6.02 2.59
N ILE A 48 1.40 -5.84 3.65
CA ILE A 48 1.91 -5.81 5.03
C ILE A 48 1.87 -7.20 5.66
N ASP A 49 0.90 -8.02 5.28
CA ASP A 49 0.62 -9.33 5.88
C ASP A 49 0.08 -10.28 4.82
N GLU A 50 0.96 -11.10 4.25
CA GLU A 50 0.65 -12.06 3.17
C GLU A 50 -0.40 -13.11 3.59
N HIS A 51 -0.64 -13.28 4.90
CA HIS A 51 -1.60 -14.25 5.44
C HIS A 51 -3.01 -13.71 5.66
N THR A 52 -3.30 -12.45 5.26
CA THR A 52 -4.63 -11.83 5.42
C THR A 52 -5.64 -12.21 4.33
N GLY A 53 -5.39 -13.28 3.57
CA GLY A 53 -6.32 -13.82 2.58
C GLY A 53 -7.72 -14.07 3.15
N GLY A 54 -8.75 -13.75 2.37
CA GLY A 54 -10.16 -14.04 2.70
C GLY A 54 -10.93 -12.95 3.45
N LEU A 55 -10.30 -11.83 3.82
CA LEU A 55 -11.03 -10.68 4.37
C LEU A 55 -11.81 -9.96 3.26
N SER A 56 -13.13 -10.11 3.28
CA SER A 56 -14.02 -9.39 2.36
C SER A 56 -14.63 -8.14 3.01
N ASN A 57 -14.84 -8.13 4.33
CA ASN A 57 -15.45 -6.99 5.01
C ASN A 57 -14.51 -5.78 5.11
N LEU A 58 -14.99 -4.59 4.72
CA LEU A 58 -14.19 -3.37 4.68
C LEU A 58 -13.70 -2.95 6.08
N ASP A 59 -14.56 -3.01 7.10
CA ASP A 59 -14.18 -2.63 8.46
C ASP A 59 -13.12 -3.57 9.05
N ALA A 60 -13.20 -4.86 8.70
CA ALA A 60 -12.21 -5.85 9.12
C ALA A 60 -10.85 -5.58 8.47
N ILE A 61 -10.83 -5.21 7.18
CA ILE A 61 -9.63 -4.80 6.47
C ILE A 61 -9.03 -3.55 7.13
N LEU A 62 -9.84 -2.51 7.36
CA LEU A 62 -9.39 -1.26 7.98
C LEU A 62 -8.83 -1.47 9.37
N LYS A 63 -9.54 -2.22 10.22
CA LYS A 63 -9.10 -2.50 11.60
C LYS A 63 -7.76 -3.23 11.63
N LYS A 64 -7.58 -4.26 10.79
CA LYS A 64 -6.28 -4.96 10.71
C LYS A 64 -5.18 -4.06 10.15
N LEU A 65 -5.49 -3.25 9.14
CA LEU A 65 -4.52 -2.33 8.56
C LEU A 65 -4.03 -1.32 9.60
N GLN A 66 -4.94 -0.74 10.39
CA GLN A 66 -4.62 0.15 11.50
C GLN A 66 -3.74 -0.55 12.54
N GLN A 67 -4.11 -1.74 13.01
CA GLN A 67 -3.31 -2.52 13.97
C GLN A 67 -1.89 -2.80 13.46
N ARG A 68 -1.72 -3.05 12.16
CA ARG A 68 -0.41 -3.32 11.57
C ARG A 68 0.43 -2.05 11.37
N LEU A 69 -0.19 -0.88 11.33
CA LEU A 69 0.48 0.41 11.09
C LEU A 69 0.63 1.25 12.37
N GLU A 70 -0.04 0.88 13.47
CA GLU A 70 -0.12 1.67 14.72
C GLU A 70 1.24 2.08 15.31
N ASN A 71 2.28 1.27 15.11
CA ASN A 71 3.62 1.53 15.64
C ASN A 71 4.68 1.71 14.53
N LYS A 72 4.26 2.10 13.32
CA LYS A 72 5.16 2.38 12.20
C LYS A 72 5.25 3.88 11.99
N THR A 73 6.46 4.42 11.98
CA THR A 73 6.78 5.84 11.77
C THR A 73 7.50 6.08 10.45
#